data_AF-A0A3S1RVH4-F1
#
_entry.id   AF-A0A3S1RVH4-F1
#
_cell.length_a   1.000
_cell.length_b   1.000
_cell.length_c   1.000
_cell.angle_alpha   90.00
_cell.angle_beta   90.00
_cell.angle_gamma   90.00
#
_symmetry.space_group_name_H-M   'P 1'
#
loop_
_entity.id
_entity.type
_entity.pdbx_description
1 polymer ?
#
loop_
_entity_poly.entity_id
_entity_poly.type
_entity_poly.pdbx_seq_one_letter_code
_entity_poly.pdbx_strand_id
1 'polypeptide(L)'
;MRVPREAYQLAGVSLLALAAASTLQISGAEACSAIASGAGTTVGSGISAETTFETTSVTVECSTTGNVQDVGGVFTTGFAGYKGQANDSSTVIVNDYDGNGDDIVSIFGGILDNSTPTPVISGLPPVTSSATTSLQSAEGTLELFGGNDRFEMSYGDLSGDPFAPNVDANLDAGAGDDTVIIQAGSIHDIDLGDGVDSVVISGSGTQVGNVTGGIGDDLISVGILEVEEGVFFSEPIVGIISGGEGGDTITIGGGNVEAVDAGAGDDQVSIGGNTAIELDIDGEAGNDTITVSGNATIGGSIFGNDGNDTVNIDGGTVGTTISPGIVDLAGGADIFNMTAGHVTGSVFGEGGGNTYTVSGGTVDGSIYAGSQDDSVSISGNASVGIDPGEGGEGTDSVGLEDGDDTFDMTGGTLAGAVSGGAGNDVITLRGGTINSFLEGNDGNDQILVSGGVLAGEVTGDVGDDLIVISGGAIGSSVSGGAGFDNVSVTGGTITGGIDAEHVHLSGGTIGGNITGLGPDTLVIDGIGAVDPLNLSDGVLFSGTGANGTITGTDLAAGGKSQNFTGFDNFSSDNSTLRFSGGTQGINHLNLGSGSTLFINGNVTMPG
;
A
#
# COMPACT_ATOMS: atom_id res chain seq x y z
N MET A 1 -10.01 8.17 46.62
CA MET A 1 -10.44 7.27 47.71
C MET A 1 -9.39 6.19 47.81
N ARG A 2 -8.53 6.23 48.84
CA ARG A 2 -7.47 5.22 49.05
C ARG A 2 -8.08 4.00 49.76
N VAL A 3 -7.80 2.80 49.28
CA VAL A 3 -7.96 1.55 50.05
C VAL A 3 -6.72 0.67 49.79
N PRO A 4 -6.00 0.23 50.84
CA PRO A 4 -4.78 -0.58 50.74
C PRO A 4 -5.10 -2.10 50.74
N ARG A 5 -4.18 -2.92 50.21
CA ARG A 5 -4.18 -4.39 50.39
C ARG A 5 -3.08 -4.78 51.38
N GLU A 6 -3.49 -5.32 52.53
CA GLU A 6 -2.67 -6.15 53.41
C GLU A 6 -3.16 -7.61 53.35
N ALA A 7 -2.17 -8.51 53.25
CA ALA A 7 -2.06 -9.85 53.85
C ALA A 7 -3.29 -10.77 54.00
N TYR A 8 -3.18 -11.97 53.42
CA TYR A 8 -3.70 -13.20 54.03
C TYR A 8 -2.67 -14.32 53.98
N GLN A 9 -2.19 -14.71 55.17
CA GLN A 9 -1.51 -15.98 55.44
C GLN A 9 -2.53 -17.02 55.94
N LEU A 10 -2.35 -18.25 55.43
CA LEU A 10 -2.60 -19.58 56.01
C LEU A 10 -3.99 -19.96 56.56
N ALA A 11 -4.56 -21.05 56.00
CA ALA A 11 -4.44 -22.40 56.60
C ALA A 11 -5.09 -23.49 55.73
N GLY A 12 -4.39 -24.60 55.53
CA GLY A 12 -4.92 -25.82 54.88
C GLY A 12 -3.85 -26.88 54.64
N VAL A 13 -3.15 -27.31 55.70
CA VAL A 13 -2.10 -28.34 55.66
C VAL A 13 -2.70 -29.75 55.56
N SER A 14 -2.10 -30.61 54.74
CA SER A 14 -2.05 -32.06 54.99
C SER A 14 -0.60 -32.54 54.79
N LEU A 15 0.06 -32.85 55.90
CA LEU A 15 1.38 -33.45 56.02
C LEU A 15 1.21 -34.98 56.14
N LEU A 16 1.90 -35.76 55.30
CA LEU A 16 2.45 -37.12 55.54
C LEU A 16 3.03 -37.60 54.18
N ALA A 17 4.29 -38.01 53.99
CA ALA A 17 5.45 -38.12 54.86
C ALA A 17 6.74 -38.13 54.03
N LEU A 18 7.78 -37.66 54.71
CA LEU A 18 9.20 -37.54 54.38
C LEU A 18 9.92 -38.90 54.19
N ALA A 19 10.97 -38.87 53.35
CA ALA A 19 12.21 -39.66 53.38
C ALA A 19 12.29 -41.02 52.66
N ALA A 20 12.95 -41.00 51.49
CA ALA A 20 14.09 -41.88 51.21
C ALA A 20 15.13 -41.07 50.43
N ALA A 21 16.23 -40.72 51.09
CA ALA A 21 17.39 -40.09 50.51
C ALA A 21 18.21 -41.12 49.72
N SER A 22 18.65 -40.74 48.53
CA SER A 22 19.86 -41.30 47.91
C SER A 22 20.53 -40.20 47.09
N THR A 23 21.55 -39.61 47.72
CA THR A 23 22.74 -39.03 47.10
C THR A 23 22.52 -38.01 45.99
N LEU A 24 22.45 -36.75 46.42
CA LEU A 24 23.06 -35.63 45.69
C LEU A 24 24.52 -36.01 45.43
N GLN A 25 24.80 -36.54 44.25
CA GLN A 25 26.16 -36.77 43.78
C GLN A 25 26.48 -35.60 42.85
N ILE A 26 27.39 -34.76 43.32
CA ILE A 26 28.04 -33.71 42.55
C ILE A 26 28.76 -34.34 41.35
N SER A 27 28.92 -33.50 40.32
CA SER A 27 29.85 -33.55 39.19
C SER A 27 29.43 -34.36 37.97
N GLY A 28 28.78 -33.64 37.06
CA GLY A 28 28.93 -33.83 35.61
C GLY A 28 29.07 -32.51 34.84
N ALA A 29 28.93 -31.33 35.49
CA ALA A 29 29.30 -30.05 34.88
C ALA A 29 30.83 -30.01 34.70
N GLU A 30 31.29 -30.52 33.57
CA GLU A 30 32.62 -30.15 33.07
C GLU A 30 32.53 -28.72 32.54
N ALA A 31 33.55 -27.96 32.89
CA ALA A 31 33.53 -26.51 32.90
C ALA A 31 33.34 -25.93 31.49
N CYS A 32 32.34 -25.06 31.35
CA CYS A 32 32.40 -24.03 30.31
C CYS A 32 33.71 -23.25 30.48
N SER A 33 34.49 -23.16 29.41
CA SER A 33 35.75 -22.42 29.38
C SER A 33 35.56 -21.17 28.56
N ALA A 34 35.72 -20.01 29.20
CA ALA A 34 35.74 -18.73 28.50
C ALA A 34 37.16 -18.48 28.00
N ILE A 35 37.35 -18.51 26.67
CA ILE A 35 38.61 -18.20 26.02
C ILE A 35 38.52 -16.76 25.52
N ALA A 36 39.28 -15.87 26.15
CA ALA A 36 39.41 -14.49 25.72
C ALA A 36 40.48 -14.37 24.63
N SER A 37 40.11 -13.88 23.45
CA SER A 37 41.05 -13.52 22.37
C SER A 37 41.38 -12.04 22.47
N GLY A 38 42.65 -11.65 22.28
CA GLY A 38 43.05 -10.24 22.46
C GLY A 38 44.55 -9.95 22.44
N ALA A 39 44.90 -8.67 22.48
CA ALA A 39 46.29 -8.18 22.52
C ALA A 39 46.68 -7.69 23.92
N GLY A 40 47.77 -8.22 24.48
CA GLY A 40 48.25 -7.86 25.81
C GLY A 40 49.43 -6.87 25.79
N THR A 41 49.33 -5.78 26.56
CA THR A 41 50.43 -4.86 26.86
C THR A 41 50.80 -4.96 28.35
N THR A 42 52.01 -5.43 28.66
CA THR A 42 52.50 -5.52 30.04
C THR A 42 53.34 -4.30 30.41
N VAL A 43 52.95 -3.60 31.47
CA VAL A 43 53.71 -2.49 32.07
C VAL A 43 54.22 -2.91 33.46
N GLY A 44 55.54 -2.88 33.64
CA GLY A 44 56.22 -3.24 34.90
C GLY A 44 57.02 -4.55 34.82
N SER A 45 57.64 -4.96 35.93
CA SER A 45 58.37 -6.23 36.02
C SER A 45 58.22 -6.87 37.40
N GLY A 46 58.17 -8.20 37.43
CA GLY A 46 57.97 -8.98 38.65
C GLY A 46 56.49 -9.08 39.05
N ILE A 47 56.25 -9.35 40.33
CA ILE A 47 54.90 -9.56 40.93
C ILE A 47 54.01 -8.30 40.92
N SER A 48 54.54 -7.17 40.46
CA SER A 48 53.85 -5.90 40.26
C SER A 48 53.73 -5.53 38.78
N ALA A 49 53.97 -6.48 37.86
CA ALA A 49 53.71 -6.28 36.44
C ALA A 49 52.21 -6.27 36.21
N GLU A 50 51.71 -5.18 35.66
CA GLU A 50 50.32 -4.97 35.31
C GLU A 50 50.19 -5.28 33.82
N THR A 51 49.43 -6.32 33.46
CA THR A 51 49.18 -6.65 32.05
C THR A 51 47.78 -6.20 31.71
N THR A 52 47.70 -5.21 30.82
CA THR A 52 46.43 -4.77 30.24
C THR A 52 46.19 -5.63 29.00
N PHE A 53 45.12 -6.42 29.00
CA PHE A 53 44.72 -7.24 27.87
C PHE A 53 43.50 -6.59 27.21
N GLU A 54 43.61 -6.20 25.94
CA GLU A 54 42.46 -5.78 25.12
C GLU A 54 41.81 -7.04 24.54
N THR A 55 40.68 -7.45 25.11
CA THR A 55 39.90 -8.59 24.63
C THR A 55 39.05 -8.18 23.44
N THR A 56 39.26 -8.82 22.29
CA THR A 56 38.50 -8.60 21.05
C THR A 56 37.26 -9.50 20.94
N SER A 57 37.25 -10.65 21.63
CA SER A 57 36.09 -11.54 21.74
C SER A 57 36.23 -12.46 22.96
N VAL A 58 35.10 -12.96 23.48
CA VAL A 58 35.06 -13.99 24.53
C VAL A 58 34.25 -15.15 24.01
N THR A 59 34.91 -16.25 23.67
CA THR A 59 34.24 -17.49 23.27
C THR A 59 33.99 -18.34 24.51
N VAL A 60 32.72 -18.64 24.81
CA VAL A 60 32.36 -19.58 25.87
C VAL A 60 32.23 -20.97 25.22
N GLU A 61 33.25 -21.81 25.40
CA GLU A 61 33.18 -23.21 24.96
C GLU A 61 32.67 -24.08 26.10
N CYS A 62 31.43 -24.54 26.00
CA CYS A 62 30.90 -25.61 26.83
C CYS A 62 31.08 -26.94 26.07
N SER A 63 31.94 -27.85 26.55
CA SER A 63 32.09 -29.15 25.90
C SER A 63 31.16 -30.19 26.52
N THR A 64 30.15 -30.65 25.79
CA THR A 64 29.40 -31.86 26.16
C THR A 64 29.91 -33.07 25.37
N THR A 65 30.49 -34.06 26.05
CA THR A 65 30.76 -35.37 25.43
C THR A 65 29.64 -36.36 25.81
N GLY A 66 28.64 -36.50 24.94
CA GLY A 66 27.59 -37.53 25.06
C GLY A 66 26.24 -37.10 24.46
N ASN A 67 25.46 -38.07 23.99
CA ASN A 67 24.11 -37.87 23.41
C ASN A 67 23.04 -37.56 24.49
N VAL A 68 23.23 -36.54 25.32
CA VAL A 68 22.26 -36.08 26.34
C VAL A 68 22.28 -34.55 26.26
N GLN A 69 21.38 -33.92 25.48
CA GLN A 69 20.12 -33.33 25.95
C GLN A 69 20.36 -32.43 27.17
N ASP A 70 20.43 -31.13 26.88
CA ASP A 70 19.82 -30.01 27.61
C ASP A 70 19.80 -30.15 29.14
N VAL A 71 20.64 -29.34 29.79
CA VAL A 71 20.87 -29.40 31.24
C VAL A 71 20.47 -28.10 31.93
N GLY A 72 19.28 -27.56 31.66
CA GLY A 72 18.45 -26.72 32.56
C GLY A 72 19.15 -26.02 33.72
N GLY A 73 20.14 -25.17 33.42
CA GLY A 73 20.96 -24.46 34.39
C GLY A 73 20.55 -22.99 34.52
N VAL A 74 19.85 -22.62 35.59
CA VAL A 74 19.53 -21.20 35.85
C VAL A 74 20.78 -20.44 36.34
N PHE A 75 21.35 -19.56 35.51
CA PHE A 75 22.45 -18.65 35.84
C PHE A 75 21.93 -17.22 36.09
N THR A 76 21.45 -16.94 37.30
CA THR A 76 21.07 -15.56 37.65
C THR A 76 22.32 -14.69 37.85
N THR A 77 22.56 -13.71 36.98
CA THR A 77 23.63 -12.71 37.16
C THR A 77 23.01 -11.34 37.48
N GLY A 78 23.15 -10.88 38.73
CA GLY A 78 22.73 -9.52 39.10
C GLY A 78 23.74 -8.50 38.59
N PHE A 79 23.29 -7.48 37.84
CA PHE A 79 24.14 -6.39 37.39
C PHE A 79 24.13 -5.26 38.43
N ALA A 80 25.31 -4.77 38.80
CA ALA A 80 25.44 -3.65 39.74
C ALA A 80 25.23 -2.32 39.00
N GLY A 81 24.02 -1.77 39.05
CA GLY A 81 23.77 -0.41 38.58
C GLY A 81 24.52 0.63 39.42
N TYR A 82 25.18 1.58 38.75
CA TYR A 82 25.76 2.86 39.24
C TYR A 82 26.48 2.88 40.62
N LYS A 83 27.76 3.28 40.63
CA LYS A 83 28.50 3.60 41.86
C LYS A 83 27.86 4.79 42.60
N GLY A 84 27.18 4.53 43.72
CA GLY A 84 26.85 5.57 44.70
C GLY A 84 25.50 5.48 45.40
N GLN A 85 24.63 4.54 45.01
CA GLN A 85 23.38 4.24 45.73
C GLN A 85 23.24 2.72 45.89
N ALA A 86 22.52 2.28 46.93
CA ALA A 86 22.28 0.87 47.21
C ALA A 86 21.19 0.37 46.26
N ASN A 87 21.58 -0.37 45.21
CA ASN A 87 20.71 -0.70 44.08
C ASN A 87 20.65 -2.23 43.95
N ASP A 88 19.62 -2.85 44.50
CA ASP A 88 19.41 -4.31 44.50
C ASP A 88 18.46 -4.77 43.35
N SER A 89 18.15 -3.92 42.36
CA SER A 89 16.96 -4.11 41.49
C SER A 89 17.20 -4.12 39.98
N SER A 90 18.45 -4.26 39.50
CA SER A 90 18.73 -4.59 38.09
C SER A 90 19.04 -6.08 38.02
N THR A 91 18.04 -6.88 37.69
CA THR A 91 18.21 -8.33 37.60
C THR A 91 18.20 -8.72 36.13
N VAL A 92 19.33 -9.23 35.66
CA VAL A 92 19.36 -10.00 34.42
C VAL A 92 19.30 -11.46 34.84
N ILE A 93 18.26 -12.14 34.39
CA ILE A 93 18.09 -13.57 34.61
C ILE A 93 18.49 -14.23 33.31
N VAL A 94 19.62 -14.93 33.31
CA VAL A 94 20.02 -15.80 32.20
C VAL A 94 19.67 -17.21 32.64
N ASN A 95 18.67 -17.82 32.03
CA ASN A 95 18.39 -19.23 32.20
C ASN A 95 19.01 -19.96 31.01
N ASP A 96 19.84 -20.95 31.31
CA ASP A 96 20.34 -21.99 30.40
C ASP A 96 21.41 -21.69 29.37
N TYR A 97 21.99 -20.49 29.32
CA TYR A 97 23.02 -20.14 28.33
C TYR A 97 24.19 -21.14 28.21
N ASP A 98 24.07 -22.07 27.27
CA ASP A 98 25.11 -23.02 26.87
C ASP A 98 25.54 -22.83 25.41
N GLY A 99 24.84 -21.93 24.67
CA GLY A 99 25.07 -21.63 23.26
C GLY A 99 24.61 -22.75 22.31
N ASN A 100 23.82 -23.71 22.81
CA ASN A 100 23.25 -24.84 22.06
C ASN A 100 21.92 -25.36 22.68
N GLY A 101 20.77 -24.88 22.23
CA GLY A 101 19.47 -25.29 22.76
C GLY A 101 18.70 -24.08 23.28
N ASP A 102 17.48 -24.30 23.75
CA ASP A 102 16.54 -23.21 24.05
C ASP A 102 16.98 -22.37 25.28
N ASP A 103 17.42 -21.14 25.06
CA ASP A 103 17.86 -20.19 26.07
C ASP A 103 16.75 -19.20 26.48
N ILE A 104 16.76 -18.73 27.74
CA ILE A 104 15.85 -17.65 28.18
C ILE A 104 16.62 -16.54 28.90
N VAL A 105 16.63 -15.35 28.31
CA VAL A 105 17.23 -14.13 28.88
C VAL A 105 16.14 -13.13 29.22
N SER A 106 16.11 -12.66 30.47
CA SER A 106 15.17 -11.62 30.90
C SER A 106 15.88 -10.49 31.64
N ILE A 107 15.67 -9.25 31.18
CA ILE A 107 16.23 -8.02 31.76
C ILE A 107 15.12 -7.19 32.40
N PHE A 108 15.19 -7.05 33.72
CA PHE A 108 14.25 -6.23 34.50
C PHE A 108 14.95 -5.01 35.09
N GLY A 109 14.79 -3.86 34.42
CA GLY A 109 15.41 -2.59 34.80
C GLY A 109 16.96 -2.62 34.81
N GLY A 110 17.59 -1.45 34.83
CA GLY A 110 19.06 -1.32 34.94
C GLY A 110 19.68 -0.46 33.85
N ILE A 111 20.94 -0.05 34.07
CA ILE A 111 21.78 0.52 33.03
C ILE A 111 22.85 -0.53 32.76
N LEU A 112 22.83 -1.12 31.57
CA LEU A 112 23.94 -1.88 31.01
C LEU A 112 24.74 -0.90 30.16
N ASP A 113 25.63 -0.14 30.82
CA ASP A 113 26.61 0.71 30.13
C ASP A 113 28.01 0.08 30.20
N ASN A 114 28.81 0.41 29.19
CA ASN A 114 30.21 -0.02 29.03
C ASN A 114 31.19 0.47 30.13
N SER A 115 30.70 1.20 31.14
CA SER A 115 31.46 1.73 32.28
C SER A 115 31.14 1.03 33.62
N THR A 116 30.15 0.14 33.65
CA THR A 116 29.83 -0.68 34.83
C THR A 116 30.87 -1.78 35.02
N PRO A 117 31.46 -1.95 36.22
CA PRO A 117 32.41 -3.02 36.46
C PRO A 117 31.70 -4.37 36.32
N THR A 118 32.36 -5.30 35.65
CA THR A 118 31.87 -6.63 35.35
C THR A 118 31.25 -7.34 36.54
N PRO A 119 30.14 -8.08 36.33
CA PRO A 119 29.51 -8.84 37.39
C PRO A 119 30.48 -9.89 37.92
N VAL A 120 30.54 -10.00 39.25
CA VAL A 120 31.18 -11.14 39.91
C VAL A 120 30.19 -12.30 39.84
N ILE A 121 30.52 -13.31 39.04
CA ILE A 121 29.78 -14.59 39.03
C ILE A 121 29.97 -15.24 40.41
N SER A 122 29.02 -15.08 41.33
CA SER A 122 29.04 -15.79 42.60
C SER A 122 28.33 -17.14 42.44
N GLY A 123 29.11 -18.21 42.38
CA GLY A 123 28.62 -19.58 42.20
C GLY A 123 29.68 -20.56 41.70
N LEU A 124 30.78 -20.04 41.13
CA LEU A 124 31.92 -20.86 40.70
C LEU A 124 32.75 -21.36 41.90
N PRO A 125 33.38 -22.55 41.80
CA PRO A 125 34.43 -22.95 42.71
C PRO A 125 35.53 -21.86 42.76
N PRO A 126 36.23 -21.71 43.90
CA PRO A 126 37.13 -20.58 44.11
C PRO A 126 38.21 -20.51 43.01
N VAL A 127 38.13 -19.49 42.17
CA VAL A 127 39.18 -19.16 41.19
C VAL A 127 40.34 -18.55 41.96
N THR A 128 41.50 -19.19 41.96
CA THR A 128 42.70 -18.76 42.72
C THR A 128 43.52 -17.67 42.02
N SER A 129 42.92 -16.90 41.12
CA SER A 129 43.54 -15.72 40.54
C SER A 129 42.47 -14.70 40.21
N SER A 130 42.69 -13.47 40.63
CA SER A 130 41.85 -12.31 40.37
C SER A 130 41.77 -12.02 38.86
N ALA A 131 40.89 -12.74 38.17
CA ALA A 131 40.50 -12.48 36.80
C ALA A 131 39.13 -11.82 36.87
N THR A 132 39.11 -10.50 36.74
CA THR A 132 37.89 -9.79 36.37
C THR A 132 37.66 -10.09 34.89
N THR A 133 36.55 -10.76 34.57
CA THR A 133 36.03 -10.85 33.20
C THR A 133 35.80 -9.43 32.68
N SER A 134 35.87 -9.25 31.37
CA SER A 134 35.73 -7.95 30.70
C SER A 134 34.80 -8.20 29.53
N LEU A 135 33.57 -7.69 29.59
CA LEU A 135 32.80 -7.33 28.41
C LEU A 135 33.09 -5.83 28.23
N GLN A 136 34.01 -5.47 27.32
CA GLN A 136 34.26 -4.08 26.96
C GLN A 136 34.23 -3.90 25.43
N SER A 137 33.70 -2.74 25.07
CA SER A 137 33.24 -2.26 23.77
C SER A 137 34.24 -2.19 22.60
N ALA A 138 33.95 -2.93 21.53
CA ALA A 138 33.30 -2.31 20.37
C ALA A 138 31.79 -2.56 20.54
N GLU A 139 30.87 -1.86 19.86
CA GLU A 139 29.41 -2.09 19.97
C GLU A 139 29.10 -3.59 20.16
N GLY A 140 28.69 -3.95 21.37
CA GLY A 140 28.66 -5.35 21.78
C GLY A 140 27.41 -6.02 21.24
N THR A 141 27.49 -7.27 20.84
CA THR A 141 26.32 -8.10 20.50
C THR A 141 26.04 -9.06 21.65
N LEU A 142 24.78 -9.15 22.07
CA LEU A 142 24.26 -10.24 22.89
C LEU A 142 23.85 -11.36 21.94
N GLU A 143 24.69 -12.39 21.82
CA GLU A 143 24.47 -13.55 20.95
C GLU A 143 23.79 -14.67 21.76
N LEU A 144 22.62 -15.16 21.34
CA LEU A 144 21.93 -16.33 21.92
C LEU A 144 22.31 -17.65 21.18
N PHE A 145 22.82 -17.52 19.96
CA PHE A 145 23.42 -18.57 19.13
C PHE A 145 22.44 -19.52 18.48
N GLY A 146 21.89 -20.51 19.19
CA GLY A 146 20.97 -21.39 18.52
C GLY A 146 20.26 -22.36 19.43
N GLY A 147 19.07 -22.77 19.02
CA GLY A 147 17.99 -23.17 19.92
C GLY A 147 16.77 -22.30 19.66
N ASN A 148 15.65 -22.59 20.31
CA ASN A 148 14.48 -21.73 20.26
C ASN A 148 14.51 -20.80 21.48
N ASP A 149 15.12 -19.64 21.32
CA ASP A 149 15.52 -18.75 22.39
C ASP A 149 14.44 -17.73 22.73
N ARG A 150 14.52 -17.17 23.94
CA ARG A 150 13.59 -16.15 24.42
C ARG A 150 14.30 -15.00 25.10
N PHE A 151 14.17 -13.80 24.54
CA PHE A 151 14.67 -12.56 25.13
C PHE A 151 13.53 -11.65 25.60
N GLU A 152 13.59 -11.16 26.83
CA GLU A 152 12.59 -10.25 27.38
C GLU A 152 13.22 -9.00 28.03
N MET A 153 12.69 -7.82 27.70
CA MET A 153 12.97 -6.55 28.37
C MET A 153 11.69 -5.90 28.89
N SER A 154 11.65 -5.61 30.18
CA SER A 154 10.49 -4.94 30.80
C SER A 154 10.90 -4.01 31.94
N TYR A 155 9.93 -3.20 32.42
CA TYR A 155 10.15 -2.32 33.56
C TYR A 155 10.52 -3.11 34.82
N GLY A 156 11.62 -2.71 35.47
CA GLY A 156 11.91 -3.09 36.85
C GLY A 156 11.19 -2.19 37.85
N ASP A 157 11.30 -2.53 39.14
CA ASP A 157 10.82 -1.71 40.26
C ASP A 157 12.02 -1.16 41.05
N LEU A 158 12.19 0.16 41.06
CA LEU A 158 13.17 0.85 41.88
C LEU A 158 12.47 1.60 43.03
N SER A 159 12.34 0.93 44.18
CA SER A 159 11.75 1.53 45.40
C SER A 159 10.31 2.03 45.24
N GLY A 160 9.52 1.42 44.36
CA GLY A 160 8.15 1.77 44.04
C GLY A 160 7.98 2.62 42.78
N ASP A 161 9.08 3.05 42.15
CA ASP A 161 9.07 3.78 40.89
C ASP A 161 9.50 2.86 39.73
N PRO A 162 8.75 2.82 38.62
CA PRO A 162 9.11 2.00 37.46
C PRO A 162 10.43 2.49 36.84
N PHE A 163 11.33 1.56 36.53
CA PHE A 163 12.65 1.85 35.98
C PHE A 163 12.92 1.02 34.72
N ALA A 164 13.09 1.70 33.58
CA ALA A 164 13.31 1.07 32.29
C ALA A 164 14.79 0.61 32.12
N PRO A 165 15.05 -0.52 31.46
CA PRO A 165 16.41 -0.93 31.11
C PRO A 165 17.03 -0.03 30.03
N ASN A 166 18.36 0.11 30.02
CA ASN A 166 19.11 0.69 28.91
C ASN A 166 20.26 -0.26 28.57
N VAL A 167 20.21 -0.87 27.40
CA VAL A 167 21.13 -1.88 26.87
C VAL A 167 21.96 -1.25 25.75
N ASP A 168 23.23 -0.98 26.03
CA ASP A 168 24.19 -0.41 25.08
C ASP A 168 24.82 -1.52 24.19
N ALA A 169 23.98 -2.36 23.58
CA ALA A 169 24.39 -3.53 22.77
C ALA A 169 23.32 -3.89 21.71
N ASN A 170 23.74 -4.63 20.68
CA ASN A 170 22.86 -5.32 19.73
C ASN A 170 22.37 -6.66 20.35
N LEU A 171 21.30 -7.22 19.82
CA LEU A 171 20.84 -8.58 20.07
C LEU A 171 20.95 -9.39 18.77
N ASP A 172 21.49 -10.60 18.86
CA ASP A 172 21.55 -11.60 17.79
C ASP A 172 21.00 -12.90 18.39
N ALA A 173 19.79 -13.31 17.98
CA ALA A 173 19.13 -14.48 18.55
C ALA A 173 19.70 -15.77 17.95
N GLY A 174 19.95 -15.81 16.64
CA GLY A 174 20.88 -16.74 16.02
C GLY A 174 20.17 -17.78 15.17
N ALA A 175 19.96 -19.01 15.64
CA ALA A 175 19.36 -20.06 14.82
C ALA A 175 18.37 -20.93 15.59
N GLY A 176 17.16 -21.07 15.07
CA GLY A 176 16.02 -21.74 15.70
C GLY A 176 14.86 -20.75 15.82
N ASP A 177 13.70 -21.20 16.29
CA ASP A 177 12.50 -20.33 16.32
C ASP A 177 12.51 -19.48 17.60
N ASP A 178 12.96 -18.23 17.48
CA ASP A 178 13.27 -17.33 18.57
C ASP A 178 12.12 -16.38 18.92
N THR A 179 12.09 -15.89 20.16
CA THR A 179 11.09 -14.94 20.64
C THR A 179 11.68 -13.79 21.42
N VAL A 180 11.54 -12.57 20.89
CA VAL A 180 12.02 -11.33 21.49
C VAL A 180 10.85 -10.46 21.93
N ILE A 181 10.86 -9.97 23.17
CA ILE A 181 9.80 -9.09 23.71
C ILE A 181 10.41 -7.90 24.41
N ILE A 182 10.20 -6.70 23.86
CA ILE A 182 10.68 -5.43 24.41
C ILE A 182 9.47 -4.57 24.80
N GLN A 183 9.22 -4.42 26.10
CA GLN A 183 8.10 -3.62 26.63
C GLN A 183 8.54 -2.29 27.23
N ALA A 184 9.84 -2.12 27.47
CA ALA A 184 10.42 -0.92 28.04
C ALA A 184 11.92 -0.87 27.79
N GLY A 185 12.44 0.35 27.67
CA GLY A 185 13.88 0.59 27.71
C GLY A 185 14.51 0.85 26.35
N SER A 186 15.82 0.78 26.27
CA SER A 186 16.55 0.92 25.01
C SER A 186 17.46 -0.25 24.74
N ILE A 187 17.56 -0.64 23.48
CA ILE A 187 18.55 -1.56 22.89
C ILE A 187 18.96 -1.00 21.53
N HIS A 188 20.13 -1.35 21.01
CA HIS A 188 20.52 -1.00 19.64
C HIS A 188 19.76 -1.90 18.65
N ASP A 189 20.45 -2.65 17.81
CA ASP A 189 19.81 -3.44 16.77
C ASP A 189 19.40 -4.82 17.28
N ILE A 190 18.40 -5.42 16.65
CA ILE A 190 17.92 -6.78 16.89
C ILE A 190 18.04 -7.53 15.56
N ASP A 191 18.77 -8.64 15.58
CA ASP A 191 18.85 -9.64 14.51
C ASP A 191 18.23 -10.93 15.06
N LEU A 192 17.17 -11.44 14.43
CA LEU A 192 16.50 -12.66 14.88
C LEU A 192 17.23 -13.91 14.34
N GLY A 193 17.62 -13.91 13.06
CA GLY A 193 18.56 -14.89 12.51
C GLY A 193 17.86 -15.97 11.68
N ASP A 194 18.30 -17.22 11.77
CA ASP A 194 17.73 -18.34 11.00
C ASP A 194 16.60 -19.00 11.80
N GLY A 195 15.33 -18.88 11.42
CA GLY A 195 14.23 -19.42 12.22
C GLY A 195 12.86 -18.96 11.74
N VAL A 196 11.80 -19.47 12.35
CA VAL A 196 10.51 -18.77 12.32
C VAL A 196 10.40 -17.98 13.61
N ASP A 197 10.81 -16.73 13.55
CA ASP A 197 11.07 -15.92 14.73
C ASP A 197 9.92 -14.97 15.02
N SER A 198 9.90 -14.42 16.24
CA SER A 198 8.94 -13.40 16.60
C SER A 198 9.52 -12.32 17.48
N VAL A 199 9.23 -11.07 17.15
CA VAL A 199 9.57 -9.90 17.97
C VAL A 199 8.36 -9.03 18.26
N VAL A 200 8.18 -8.66 19.53
CA VAL A 200 7.13 -7.74 19.99
C VAL A 200 7.77 -6.54 20.68
N ILE A 201 7.63 -5.36 20.08
CA ILE A 201 8.16 -4.09 20.61
C ILE A 201 6.99 -3.18 21.00
N SER A 202 6.93 -2.80 22.27
CA SER A 202 5.84 -1.97 22.81
C SER A 202 6.34 -1.06 23.93
N GLY A 203 5.47 -0.16 24.38
CA GLY A 203 5.74 0.80 25.45
C GLY A 203 6.26 2.14 24.92
N SER A 204 5.62 3.24 25.32
CA SER A 204 5.93 4.59 24.81
C SER A 204 7.30 5.15 25.24
N GLY A 205 8.06 4.44 26.07
CA GLY A 205 9.43 4.80 26.45
C GLY A 205 10.47 3.88 25.84
N THR A 206 10.06 3.01 24.90
CA THR A 206 10.90 1.99 24.29
C THR A 206 11.60 2.56 23.06
N GLN A 207 12.90 2.30 22.95
CA GLN A 207 13.73 2.67 21.80
C GLN A 207 14.48 1.41 21.34
N VAL A 208 14.27 1.00 20.11
CA VAL A 208 15.02 -0.06 19.45
C VAL A 208 15.67 0.55 18.22
N GLY A 209 16.88 0.12 17.89
CA GLY A 209 17.51 0.40 16.61
C GLY A 209 16.81 -0.37 15.49
N ASN A 210 17.59 -0.89 14.56
CA ASN A 210 17.06 -1.70 13.47
C ASN A 210 16.60 -3.07 13.96
N VAL A 211 15.64 -3.65 13.26
CA VAL A 211 15.13 -4.99 13.51
C VAL A 211 15.19 -5.76 12.20
N THR A 212 15.86 -6.91 12.20
CA THR A 212 15.94 -7.83 11.06
C THR A 212 15.36 -9.18 11.47
N GLY A 213 14.45 -9.76 10.67
CA GLY A 213 13.96 -11.13 10.85
C GLY A 213 15.03 -12.16 10.51
N GLY A 214 15.55 -12.12 9.29
CA GLY A 214 16.67 -13.00 8.90
C GLY A 214 16.20 -14.06 7.91
N ILE A 215 16.35 -15.35 8.19
CA ILE A 215 15.91 -16.44 7.30
C ILE A 215 14.76 -17.21 7.95
N GLY A 216 13.59 -17.12 7.35
CA GLY A 216 12.37 -17.88 7.65
C GLY A 216 11.17 -16.96 7.72
N ASP A 217 9.99 -17.51 8.03
CA ASP A 217 8.74 -16.75 8.02
C ASP A 217 8.54 -16.05 9.38
N ASP A 218 8.94 -14.79 9.51
CA ASP A 218 9.04 -14.10 10.79
C ASP A 218 7.82 -13.24 11.15
N LEU A 219 7.63 -13.00 12.44
CA LEU A 219 6.54 -12.17 12.98
C LEU A 219 7.07 -10.96 13.75
N ILE A 220 6.99 -9.78 13.14
CA ILE A 220 7.42 -8.51 13.73
C ILE A 220 6.20 -7.68 14.12
N SER A 221 6.03 -7.37 15.42
CA SER A 221 4.91 -6.57 15.93
C SER A 221 5.39 -5.36 16.73
N VAL A 222 5.04 -4.16 16.28
CA VAL A 222 5.47 -2.89 16.87
C VAL A 222 4.29 -2.02 17.32
N GLY A 223 4.42 -1.45 18.52
CA GLY A 223 3.45 -0.51 19.07
C GLY A 223 2.13 -1.14 19.51
N ILE A 224 2.00 -2.47 19.43
CA ILE A 224 0.80 -3.20 19.82
C ILE A 224 1.07 -3.94 21.13
N LEU A 225 0.19 -3.74 22.10
CA LEU A 225 0.19 -4.47 23.36
C LEU A 225 -1.16 -5.15 23.56
N GLU A 226 -1.18 -6.47 23.41
CA GLU A 226 -2.36 -7.28 23.71
C GLU A 226 -2.37 -7.67 25.19
N VAL A 227 -3.46 -7.34 25.89
CA VAL A 227 -3.70 -7.79 27.26
C VAL A 227 -5.13 -8.35 27.38
N GLU A 228 -5.44 -9.01 28.49
CA GLU A 228 -6.78 -9.58 28.73
C GLU A 228 -7.91 -8.54 28.63
N GLU A 229 -7.61 -7.27 28.89
CA GLU A 229 -8.56 -6.14 28.80
C GLU A 229 -8.77 -5.62 27.36
N GLY A 230 -7.94 -6.02 26.40
CA GLY A 230 -8.01 -5.62 24.99
C GLY A 230 -6.65 -5.29 24.37
N VAL A 231 -6.69 -4.69 23.18
CA VAL A 231 -5.52 -4.22 22.45
C VAL A 231 -5.25 -2.76 22.80
N PHE A 232 -4.01 -2.45 23.20
CA PHE A 232 -3.55 -1.10 23.50
C PHE A 232 -2.43 -0.72 22.55
N PHE A 233 -2.50 0.50 22.03
CA PHE A 233 -1.44 1.06 21.20
C PHE A 233 -0.47 1.86 22.06
N SER A 234 0.81 1.72 21.76
CA SER A 234 1.93 2.42 22.40
C SER A 234 2.79 3.10 21.34
N GLU A 235 3.70 3.97 21.78
CA GLU A 235 4.49 4.81 20.87
C GLU A 235 6.00 4.53 21.02
N PRO A 236 6.48 3.33 20.70
CA PRO A 236 7.92 3.06 20.66
C PRO A 236 8.59 3.86 19.54
N ILE A 237 9.92 3.97 19.61
CA ILE A 237 10.76 4.40 18.49
C ILE A 237 11.55 3.18 18.04
N VAL A 238 11.48 2.85 16.75
CA VAL A 238 12.21 1.76 16.11
C VAL A 238 12.95 2.34 14.91
N GLY A 239 14.13 1.80 14.58
CA GLY A 239 14.84 2.11 13.35
C GLY A 239 14.15 1.50 12.13
N ILE A 240 14.95 0.98 11.21
CA ILE A 240 14.46 0.24 10.04
C ILE A 240 13.99 -1.14 10.50
N ILE A 241 12.86 -1.59 9.97
CA ILE A 241 12.40 -2.96 10.10
C ILE A 241 12.62 -3.67 8.76
N SER A 242 13.33 -4.79 8.78
CA SER A 242 13.52 -5.70 7.65
C SER A 242 12.92 -7.07 8.00
N GLY A 243 12.07 -7.64 7.14
CA GLY A 243 11.60 -9.02 7.30
C GLY A 243 12.75 -10.00 7.06
N GLY A 244 13.30 -10.04 5.85
CA GLY A 244 14.46 -10.88 5.55
C GLY A 244 14.19 -11.82 4.38
N GLU A 245 14.62 -13.07 4.45
CA GLU A 245 14.24 -14.12 3.50
C GLU A 245 13.11 -14.96 4.11
N GLY A 246 11.94 -15.02 3.49
CA GLY A 246 10.79 -15.77 4.00
C GLY A 246 9.49 -15.03 3.77
N GLY A 247 8.35 -15.64 4.08
CA GLY A 247 7.05 -14.95 4.02
C GLY A 247 6.75 -14.29 5.37
N ASP A 248 7.16 -13.06 5.52
CA ASP A 248 7.17 -12.33 6.79
C ASP A 248 5.85 -11.62 7.08
N THR A 249 5.57 -11.41 8.36
CA THR A 249 4.42 -10.63 8.82
C THR A 249 4.89 -9.48 9.72
N ILE A 250 4.78 -8.26 9.21
CA ILE A 250 5.15 -7.03 9.90
C ILE A 250 3.88 -6.25 10.26
N THR A 251 3.60 -6.06 11.55
CA THR A 251 2.41 -5.32 12.02
C THR A 251 2.79 -4.15 12.92
N ILE A 252 2.40 -2.93 12.56
CA ILE A 252 2.77 -1.70 13.28
C ILE A 252 1.52 -0.89 13.65
N GLY A 253 1.15 -0.93 14.92
CA GLY A 253 -0.06 -0.27 15.44
C GLY A 253 0.16 1.08 16.11
N GLY A 254 1.41 1.49 16.32
CA GLY A 254 1.77 2.80 16.85
C GLY A 254 3.28 3.00 16.99
N GLY A 255 3.70 4.23 17.24
CA GLY A 255 5.11 4.60 17.36
C GLY A 255 5.68 5.29 16.12
N ASN A 256 6.99 5.56 16.18
CA ASN A 256 7.76 6.07 15.06
C ASN A 256 8.72 4.97 14.60
N VAL A 257 8.73 4.70 13.31
CA VAL A 257 9.60 3.70 12.65
C VAL A 257 10.31 4.42 11.51
N GLU A 258 11.59 4.15 11.31
CA GLU A 258 12.36 4.87 10.29
C GLU A 258 11.88 4.50 8.87
N ALA A 259 11.89 3.21 8.55
CA ALA A 259 11.42 2.64 7.27
C ALA A 259 10.99 1.18 7.49
N VAL A 260 10.30 0.62 6.49
CA VAL A 260 9.97 -0.81 6.46
C VAL A 260 10.44 -1.39 5.13
N ASP A 261 11.16 -2.49 5.21
CA ASP A 261 11.64 -3.31 4.10
C ASP A 261 11.08 -4.73 4.37
N ALA A 262 10.22 -5.26 3.50
CA ALA A 262 9.62 -6.56 3.72
C ALA A 262 10.64 -7.68 3.46
N GLY A 263 11.42 -7.56 2.38
CA GLY A 263 12.52 -8.45 2.07
C GLY A 263 12.17 -9.39 0.91
N ALA A 264 12.68 -10.61 0.96
CA ALA A 264 12.48 -11.62 -0.07
C ALA A 264 11.48 -12.68 0.38
N GLY A 265 10.31 -12.71 -0.22
CA GLY A 265 9.26 -13.71 -0.04
C GLY A 265 7.90 -13.07 -0.24
N ASP A 266 6.83 -13.82 0.02
CA ASP A 266 5.47 -13.27 -0.09
C ASP A 266 5.09 -12.65 1.27
N ASP A 267 5.31 -11.35 1.46
CA ASP A 267 5.25 -10.70 2.76
C ASP A 267 3.93 -10.00 3.05
N GLN A 268 3.64 -9.78 4.33
CA GLN A 268 2.47 -9.04 4.78
C GLN A 268 2.84 -7.90 5.74
N VAL A 269 2.72 -6.67 5.26
CA VAL A 269 2.98 -5.45 6.01
C VAL A 269 1.66 -4.75 6.36
N SER A 270 1.36 -4.58 7.64
CA SER A 270 0.15 -3.90 8.12
C SER A 270 0.47 -2.72 9.03
N ILE A 271 0.20 -1.52 8.55
CA ILE A 271 0.42 -0.26 9.27
C ILE A 271 -0.92 0.35 9.68
N GLY A 272 -1.09 0.64 10.96
CA GLY A 272 -2.36 1.12 11.51
C GLY A 272 -2.20 2.13 12.65
N GLY A 273 -3.30 2.33 13.39
CA GLY A 273 -3.32 3.18 14.57
C GLY A 273 -2.88 4.62 14.31
N ASN A 274 -1.92 5.12 15.08
CA ASN A 274 -1.30 6.43 14.89
C ASN A 274 0.20 6.29 14.57
N THR A 275 0.59 5.22 13.85
CA THR A 275 1.97 4.98 13.45
C THR A 275 2.50 6.10 12.56
N ALA A 276 3.77 6.47 12.73
CA ALA A 276 4.51 7.29 11.80
C ALA A 276 5.69 6.49 11.24
N ILE A 277 5.70 6.27 9.92
CA ILE A 277 6.88 5.81 9.19
C ILE A 277 7.58 7.05 8.64
N GLU A 278 8.86 7.23 8.90
CA GLU A 278 9.57 8.46 8.49
C GLU A 278 9.91 8.50 7.00
N LEU A 279 10.24 7.34 6.43
CA LEU A 279 10.65 7.15 5.03
C LEU A 279 9.64 6.26 4.29
N ASP A 280 10.16 5.33 3.50
CA ASP A 280 9.43 4.48 2.56
C ASP A 280 9.00 3.14 3.21
N ILE A 281 8.10 2.46 2.51
CA ILE A 281 7.77 1.05 2.72
C ILE A 281 8.08 0.32 1.41
N ASP A 282 8.95 -0.68 1.47
CA ASP A 282 9.37 -1.49 0.33
C ASP A 282 8.89 -2.94 0.49
N GLY A 283 8.21 -3.50 -0.51
CA GLY A 283 7.88 -4.93 -0.60
C GLY A 283 9.07 -5.80 -1.02
N GLU A 284 10.01 -5.23 -1.78
CA GLU A 284 11.17 -5.92 -2.33
C GLU A 284 10.84 -7.10 -3.27
N ALA A 285 10.98 -8.36 -2.88
CA ALA A 285 10.90 -9.48 -3.84
C ALA A 285 9.90 -10.55 -3.42
N GLY A 286 8.80 -10.67 -4.15
CA GLY A 286 7.78 -11.69 -3.97
C GLY A 286 6.40 -11.10 -4.20
N ASN A 287 5.32 -11.77 -3.76
CA ASN A 287 3.98 -11.24 -3.93
C ASN A 287 3.51 -10.64 -2.61
N ASP A 288 3.75 -9.35 -2.43
CA ASP A 288 3.62 -8.70 -1.13
C ASP A 288 2.24 -8.13 -0.92
N THR A 289 1.82 -8.03 0.33
CA THR A 289 0.59 -7.35 0.74
C THR A 289 0.88 -6.25 1.73
N ILE A 290 0.77 -5.00 1.29
CA ILE A 290 0.99 -3.80 2.11
C ILE A 290 -0.36 -3.15 2.41
N THR A 291 -0.69 -2.96 3.68
CA THR A 291 -1.96 -2.36 4.12
C THR A 291 -1.73 -1.17 5.04
N VAL A 292 -2.25 0.00 4.66
CA VAL A 292 -2.23 1.23 5.47
C VAL A 292 -3.64 1.56 5.95
N SER A 293 -3.80 1.75 7.25
CA SER A 293 -5.09 1.96 7.90
C SER A 293 -5.01 2.97 9.05
N GLY A 294 -6.17 3.28 9.66
CA GLY A 294 -6.23 4.19 10.80
C GLY A 294 -5.81 5.62 10.44
N ASN A 295 -4.99 6.24 11.29
CA ASN A 295 -4.39 7.56 11.08
C ASN A 295 -2.88 7.46 10.83
N ALA A 296 -2.39 6.32 10.31
CA ALA A 296 -0.98 6.15 10.02
C ALA A 296 -0.47 7.23 9.04
N THR A 297 0.79 7.64 9.20
CA THR A 297 1.46 8.57 8.28
C THR A 297 2.73 7.95 7.76
N ILE A 298 2.85 7.80 6.44
CA ILE A 298 4.08 7.38 5.76
C ILE A 298 4.74 8.64 5.22
N GLY A 299 5.97 8.92 5.62
CA GLY A 299 6.67 10.14 5.20
C GLY A 299 7.12 10.10 3.75
N GLY A 300 7.45 8.90 3.25
CA GLY A 300 7.83 8.61 1.88
C GLY A 300 6.72 7.92 1.07
N SER A 301 7.14 6.99 0.23
CA SER A 301 6.36 6.26 -0.75
C SER A 301 6.14 4.80 -0.33
N ILE A 302 5.33 4.08 -1.10
CA ILE A 302 5.17 2.63 -1.00
C ILE A 302 5.60 2.03 -2.33
N PHE A 303 6.45 1.01 -2.28
CA PHE A 303 6.96 0.30 -3.45
C PHE A 303 6.58 -1.18 -3.38
N GLY A 304 5.94 -1.71 -4.42
CA GLY A 304 5.68 -3.15 -4.60
C GLY A 304 6.96 -3.91 -4.94
N ASN A 305 7.66 -3.43 -5.98
CA ASN A 305 8.90 -3.99 -6.53
C ASN A 305 8.68 -5.28 -7.35
N ASP A 306 9.44 -6.35 -7.11
CA ASP A 306 9.45 -7.55 -7.96
C ASP A 306 8.31 -8.49 -7.53
N GLY A 307 7.17 -8.52 -8.22
CA GLY A 307 6.05 -9.23 -7.62
C GLY A 307 4.76 -9.35 -8.40
N ASN A 308 3.71 -9.82 -7.71
CA ASN A 308 2.33 -9.45 -8.01
C ASN A 308 1.76 -8.93 -6.69
N ASP A 309 1.91 -7.64 -6.47
CA ASP A 309 1.77 -7.04 -5.16
C ASP A 309 0.35 -6.54 -4.92
N THR A 310 -0.02 -6.42 -3.66
CA THR A 310 -1.30 -5.88 -3.23
C THR A 310 -1.09 -4.74 -2.26
N VAL A 311 -1.42 -3.51 -2.68
CA VAL A 311 -1.41 -2.33 -1.82
C VAL A 311 -2.83 -1.91 -1.47
N ASN A 312 -3.17 -1.93 -0.18
CA ASN A 312 -4.47 -1.54 0.36
C ASN A 312 -4.36 -0.25 1.19
N ILE A 313 -5.06 0.81 0.78
CA ILE A 313 -5.16 2.07 1.53
C ILE A 313 -6.59 2.21 2.09
N ASP A 314 -6.75 1.84 3.35
CA ASP A 314 -8.01 1.89 4.10
C ASP A 314 -8.07 3.08 5.09
N GLY A 315 -7.01 3.89 5.13
CA GLY A 315 -6.87 5.04 6.02
C GLY A 315 -5.48 5.66 5.89
N GLY A 316 -5.14 6.55 6.82
CA GLY A 316 -3.81 7.17 6.87
C GLY A 316 -3.48 8.11 5.70
N THR A 317 -2.21 8.51 5.64
CA THR A 317 -1.64 9.36 4.60
C THR A 317 -0.33 8.76 4.11
N VAL A 318 -0.16 8.67 2.79
CA VAL A 318 1.10 8.32 2.12
C VAL A 318 1.74 9.59 1.56
N GLY A 319 2.94 9.88 2.04
CA GLY A 319 3.70 11.09 1.77
C GLY A 319 3.27 12.32 2.55
N THR A 320 3.87 13.45 2.17
CA THR A 320 3.65 14.74 2.81
C THR A 320 3.40 15.84 1.79
N THR A 321 2.91 17.00 2.25
CA THR A 321 2.73 18.16 1.36
C THR A 321 4.04 18.69 0.76
N ILE A 322 5.20 18.40 1.37
CA ILE A 322 6.51 18.88 0.91
C ILE A 322 7.27 17.85 0.07
N SER A 323 7.02 16.57 0.32
CA SER A 323 7.55 15.43 -0.40
C SER A 323 6.37 14.52 -0.69
N PRO A 324 5.67 14.72 -1.83
CA PRO A 324 4.58 13.85 -2.24
C PRO A 324 5.06 12.40 -2.26
N GLY A 325 4.32 11.53 -1.58
CA GLY A 325 4.57 10.09 -1.55
C GLY A 325 3.76 9.43 -2.65
N ILE A 326 4.41 8.59 -3.42
CA ILE A 326 3.78 7.82 -4.49
C ILE A 326 3.46 6.41 -4.00
N VAL A 327 2.62 5.71 -4.75
CA VAL A 327 2.54 4.25 -4.70
C VAL A 327 3.05 3.76 -6.04
N ASP A 328 4.12 2.98 -6.03
CA ASP A 328 4.73 2.42 -7.23
C ASP A 328 4.67 0.90 -7.14
N LEU A 329 3.85 0.29 -7.99
CA LEU A 329 3.67 -1.16 -8.00
C LEU A 329 4.78 -1.86 -8.80
N ALA A 330 5.60 -1.10 -9.54
CA ALA A 330 6.66 -1.62 -10.40
C ALA A 330 6.14 -2.64 -11.43
N GLY A 331 6.78 -3.82 -11.55
CA GLY A 331 6.42 -4.80 -12.57
C GLY A 331 5.71 -6.00 -11.96
N GLY A 332 4.52 -6.33 -12.43
CA GLY A 332 3.71 -7.38 -11.81
C GLY A 332 2.26 -7.29 -12.24
N ALA A 333 1.46 -8.35 -12.03
CA ALA A 333 0.02 -8.23 -12.13
C ALA A 333 -0.54 -7.79 -10.78
N ASP A 334 -0.42 -6.50 -10.48
CA ASP A 334 -0.58 -5.92 -9.16
C ASP A 334 -2.01 -5.49 -8.86
N ILE A 335 -2.30 -5.27 -7.58
CA ILE A 335 -3.61 -4.83 -7.09
C ILE A 335 -3.44 -3.61 -6.19
N PHE A 336 -4.07 -2.50 -6.58
CA PHE A 336 -4.22 -1.32 -5.74
C PHE A 336 -5.67 -1.14 -5.31
N ASN A 337 -5.93 -1.20 -4.01
CA ASN A 337 -7.24 -0.93 -3.43
C ASN A 337 -7.20 0.31 -2.55
N MET A 338 -8.17 1.21 -2.71
CA MET A 338 -8.33 2.38 -1.84
C MET A 338 -9.79 2.57 -1.44
N THR A 339 -10.06 2.50 -0.14
CA THR A 339 -11.40 2.71 0.44
C THR A 339 -11.48 4.00 1.26
N ALA A 340 -10.35 4.49 1.76
CA ALA A 340 -10.20 5.78 2.43
C ALA A 340 -8.74 6.23 2.36
N GLY A 341 -8.32 7.14 3.24
CA GLY A 341 -6.94 7.63 3.30
C GLY A 341 -6.61 8.68 2.24
N HIS A 342 -5.31 8.99 2.14
CA HIS A 342 -4.80 10.03 1.28
C HIS A 342 -3.41 9.67 0.71
N VAL A 343 -3.30 9.56 -0.62
CA VAL A 343 -2.01 9.48 -1.32
C VAL A 343 -1.70 10.87 -1.86
N THR A 344 -0.57 11.44 -1.44
CA THR A 344 -0.21 12.84 -1.78
C THR A 344 0.44 12.98 -3.16
N GLY A 345 0.91 11.88 -3.75
CA GLY A 345 1.40 11.77 -5.12
C GLY A 345 0.48 10.95 -6.02
N SER A 346 1.09 10.33 -7.02
CA SER A 346 0.45 9.46 -8.03
C SER A 346 0.57 7.98 -7.64
N VAL A 347 -0.20 7.15 -8.34
CA VAL A 347 -0.10 5.69 -8.30
C VAL A 347 0.40 5.22 -9.66
N PHE A 348 1.45 4.40 -9.69
CA PHE A 348 2.07 3.87 -10.91
C PHE A 348 2.01 2.35 -10.92
N GLY A 349 1.62 1.76 -12.04
CA GLY A 349 1.67 0.31 -12.27
C GLY A 349 2.82 -0.20 -13.12
N GLU A 350 3.63 0.69 -13.70
CA GLU A 350 4.68 0.47 -14.71
C GLU A 350 4.41 -0.65 -15.76
N GLY A 351 4.37 -1.92 -15.39
CA GLY A 351 3.87 -2.97 -16.29
C GLY A 351 3.30 -4.21 -15.62
N GLY A 352 2.51 -4.95 -16.40
CA GLY A 352 1.74 -6.11 -15.98
C GLY A 352 0.25 -5.78 -15.97
N GLY A 353 -0.61 -6.80 -15.93
CA GLY A 353 -2.06 -6.58 -16.01
C GLY A 353 -2.63 -6.24 -14.63
N ASN A 354 -2.58 -4.96 -14.29
CA ASN A 354 -2.87 -4.42 -12.97
C ASN A 354 -4.36 -4.19 -12.73
N THR A 355 -4.77 -4.19 -11.46
CA THR A 355 -6.15 -3.91 -11.04
C THR A 355 -6.20 -2.80 -9.98
N TYR A 356 -6.91 -1.72 -10.29
CA TYR A 356 -7.11 -0.57 -9.41
C TYR A 356 -8.57 -0.46 -8.99
N THR A 357 -8.86 -0.51 -7.70
CA THR A 357 -10.20 -0.28 -7.15
C THR A 357 -10.19 0.87 -6.15
N VAL A 358 -10.70 2.04 -6.57
CA VAL A 358 -10.74 3.26 -5.75
C VAL A 358 -12.20 3.62 -5.46
N SER A 359 -12.64 3.39 -4.23
CA SER A 359 -14.03 3.60 -3.78
C SER A 359 -14.21 4.76 -2.81
N GLY A 360 -13.10 5.28 -2.27
CA GLY A 360 -13.05 6.42 -1.36
C GLY A 360 -11.63 6.95 -1.22
N GLY A 361 -11.43 7.94 -0.35
CA GLY A 361 -10.13 8.58 -0.16
C GLY A 361 -9.76 9.59 -1.26
N THR A 362 -8.53 10.09 -1.20
CA THR A 362 -7.98 11.08 -2.15
C THR A 362 -6.60 10.68 -2.64
N VAL A 363 -6.43 10.59 -3.96
CA VAL A 363 -5.13 10.62 -4.64
C VAL A 363 -4.95 12.02 -5.21
N ASP A 364 -3.90 12.75 -4.81
CA ASP A 364 -3.67 14.12 -5.30
C ASP A 364 -3.08 14.15 -6.72
N GLY A 365 -2.30 13.12 -7.08
CA GLY A 365 -1.78 12.90 -8.42
C GLY A 365 -2.75 12.11 -9.30
N SER A 366 -2.16 11.34 -10.22
CA SER A 366 -2.88 10.51 -11.18
C SER A 366 -2.74 9.02 -10.85
N ILE A 367 -3.54 8.20 -11.52
CA ILE A 367 -3.30 6.76 -11.63
C ILE A 367 -2.79 6.50 -13.05
N TYR A 368 -1.61 5.92 -13.17
CA TYR A 368 -1.00 5.49 -14.43
C TYR A 368 -0.89 3.98 -14.43
N ALA A 369 -1.67 3.31 -15.28
CA ALA A 369 -1.85 1.86 -15.19
C ALA A 369 -0.65 1.08 -15.73
N GLY A 370 0.00 1.58 -16.78
CA GLY A 370 1.33 1.14 -17.20
C GLY A 370 1.32 0.41 -18.52
N SER A 371 1.59 -0.90 -18.52
CA SER A 371 1.66 -1.67 -19.76
C SER A 371 1.02 -3.04 -19.61
N GLN A 372 0.40 -3.54 -20.68
CA GLN A 372 -0.50 -4.70 -20.72
C GLN A 372 -1.92 -4.36 -20.24
N ASP A 373 -2.83 -5.31 -20.39
CA ASP A 373 -4.26 -5.09 -20.16
C ASP A 373 -4.56 -4.83 -18.67
N ASP A 374 -4.89 -3.58 -18.35
CA ASP A 374 -5.16 -3.06 -17.02
C ASP A 374 -6.66 -2.86 -16.75
N SER A 375 -7.03 -2.84 -15.47
CA SER A 375 -8.39 -2.55 -15.03
C SER A 375 -8.47 -1.49 -13.95
N VAL A 376 -9.10 -0.35 -14.25
CA VAL A 376 -9.33 0.75 -13.29
C VAL A 376 -10.81 0.92 -12.98
N SER A 377 -11.20 0.83 -11.71
CA SER A 377 -12.55 1.08 -11.24
C SER A 377 -12.62 2.21 -10.22
N ILE A 378 -13.41 3.25 -10.54
CA ILE A 378 -13.64 4.40 -9.67
C ILE A 378 -15.09 4.45 -9.21
N SER A 379 -15.30 4.51 -7.89
CA SER A 379 -16.64 4.46 -7.30
C SER A 379 -16.76 5.27 -6.01
N GLY A 380 -17.95 5.21 -5.39
CA GLY A 380 -18.21 5.84 -4.09
C GLY A 380 -17.91 7.34 -4.08
N ASN A 381 -17.06 7.75 -3.14
CA ASN A 381 -16.65 9.14 -2.93
C ASN A 381 -15.15 9.37 -3.21
N ALA A 382 -14.53 8.50 -4.01
CA ALA A 382 -13.15 8.66 -4.45
C ALA A 382 -12.89 10.04 -5.09
N SER A 383 -11.70 10.58 -4.84
CA SER A 383 -11.19 11.78 -5.49
C SER A 383 -9.81 11.49 -6.07
N VAL A 384 -9.64 11.64 -7.38
CA VAL A 384 -8.33 11.51 -8.05
C VAL A 384 -8.00 12.84 -8.71
N GLY A 385 -6.80 13.34 -8.43
CA GLY A 385 -6.30 14.62 -8.86
C GLY A 385 -5.66 14.55 -10.23
N ILE A 386 -4.59 15.31 -10.42
CA ILE A 386 -3.82 15.36 -11.67
C ILE A 386 -2.36 15.47 -11.27
N ASP A 387 -1.53 14.60 -11.80
CA ASP A 387 -0.09 14.81 -11.85
C ASP A 387 0.23 15.77 -13.01
N PRO A 388 0.71 16.99 -12.73
CA PRO A 388 1.09 17.92 -13.78
C PRO A 388 2.32 17.44 -14.58
N GLY A 389 3.01 16.39 -14.14
CA GLY A 389 4.21 15.82 -14.75
C GLY A 389 5.40 16.78 -14.77
N GLU A 390 6.53 16.31 -15.32
CA GLU A 390 7.69 17.16 -15.60
C GLU A 390 7.39 18.12 -16.77
N GLY A 391 6.69 19.21 -16.48
CA GLY A 391 6.34 20.21 -17.50
C GLY A 391 5.13 21.06 -17.16
N GLY A 392 4.26 20.58 -16.25
CA GLY A 392 3.03 21.31 -15.92
C GLY A 392 1.87 21.06 -16.88
N GLU A 393 1.97 20.02 -17.72
CA GLU A 393 1.07 19.77 -18.85
C GLU A 393 0.26 18.47 -18.71
N GLY A 394 0.48 17.68 -17.66
CA GLY A 394 -0.33 16.48 -17.40
C GLY A 394 -1.81 16.87 -17.24
N THR A 395 -2.68 16.14 -17.94
CA THR A 395 -4.12 16.41 -17.98
C THR A 395 -4.96 15.34 -17.30
N ASP A 396 -4.37 14.19 -17.02
CA ASP A 396 -5.12 12.97 -16.77
C ASP A 396 -5.23 12.73 -15.28
N SER A 397 -6.42 12.34 -14.83
CA SER A 397 -6.55 11.68 -13.52
C SER A 397 -6.25 10.19 -13.63
N VAL A 398 -6.58 9.60 -14.78
CA VAL A 398 -6.33 8.19 -15.08
C VAL A 398 -5.78 8.10 -16.49
N GLY A 399 -4.55 7.62 -16.64
CA GLY A 399 -4.01 7.15 -17.92
C GLY A 399 -3.90 5.64 -17.87
N LEU A 400 -4.52 4.93 -18.84
CA LEU A 400 -4.42 3.47 -18.92
C LEU A 400 -3.12 3.04 -19.62
N GLU A 401 -2.57 3.90 -20.49
CA GLU A 401 -1.25 3.76 -21.12
C GLU A 401 -1.23 2.66 -22.20
N ASP A 402 -0.36 1.65 -22.16
CA ASP A 402 -0.28 0.63 -23.23
C ASP A 402 -1.08 -0.63 -22.84
N GLY A 403 -2.10 -1.07 -23.58
CA GLY A 403 -2.86 -2.29 -23.26
C GLY A 403 -4.24 -2.32 -23.90
N ASP A 404 -4.91 -3.49 -23.94
CA ASP A 404 -6.35 -3.50 -24.20
C ASP A 404 -7.07 -3.30 -22.83
N ASP A 405 -7.21 -2.05 -22.39
CA ASP A 405 -7.53 -1.71 -21.00
C ASP A 405 -9.03 -1.57 -20.72
N THR A 406 -9.39 -1.58 -19.43
CA THR A 406 -10.77 -1.34 -18.99
C THR A 406 -10.86 -0.29 -17.89
N PHE A 407 -11.66 0.75 -18.13
CA PHE A 407 -12.05 1.73 -17.13
C PHE A 407 -13.57 1.67 -16.83
N ASP A 408 -13.96 1.58 -15.55
CA ASP A 408 -15.38 1.68 -15.12
C ASP A 408 -15.55 2.70 -13.99
N MET A 409 -16.35 3.72 -14.23
CA MET A 409 -16.68 4.76 -13.24
C MET A 409 -18.17 4.78 -12.90
N THR A 410 -18.49 4.57 -11.63
CA THR A 410 -19.87 4.61 -11.09
C THR A 410 -20.12 5.76 -10.12
N GLY A 411 -19.06 6.40 -9.63
CA GLY A 411 -19.07 7.44 -8.61
C GLY A 411 -17.73 8.17 -8.53
N GLY A 412 -17.51 8.98 -7.50
CA GLY A 412 -16.28 9.74 -7.33
C GLY A 412 -16.15 10.99 -8.21
N THR A 413 -14.99 11.64 -8.13
CA THR A 413 -14.61 12.82 -8.92
C THR A 413 -13.18 12.68 -9.43
N LEU A 414 -13.01 12.85 -10.74
CA LEU A 414 -11.72 12.98 -11.40
C LEU A 414 -11.50 14.46 -11.75
N ALA A 415 -10.37 15.01 -11.32
CA ALA A 415 -9.99 16.40 -11.61
C ALA A 415 -9.57 16.60 -13.07
N GLY A 416 -8.98 15.58 -13.68
CA GLY A 416 -8.45 15.53 -15.03
C GLY A 416 -9.28 14.66 -15.97
N ALA A 417 -8.63 14.23 -17.04
CA ALA A 417 -9.17 13.36 -18.07
C ALA A 417 -9.02 11.88 -17.71
N VAL A 418 -9.66 11.03 -18.53
CA VAL A 418 -9.33 9.61 -18.64
C VAL A 418 -8.88 9.36 -20.07
N SER A 419 -7.71 8.77 -20.22
CA SER A 419 -7.09 8.44 -21.49
C SER A 419 -6.89 6.93 -21.56
N GLY A 420 -7.33 6.30 -22.65
CA GLY A 420 -7.07 4.90 -22.95
C GLY A 420 -5.58 4.68 -23.20
N GLY A 421 -5.09 5.16 -24.32
CA GLY A 421 -3.66 5.11 -24.65
C GLY A 421 -3.47 4.23 -25.87
N ALA A 422 -2.59 3.24 -25.85
CA ALA A 422 -2.39 2.36 -26.99
C ALA A 422 -3.04 1.00 -26.78
N GLY A 423 -3.99 0.62 -27.62
CA GLY A 423 -4.69 -0.66 -27.59
C GLY A 423 -6.18 -0.46 -27.75
N ASN A 424 -6.98 -1.53 -27.69
CA ASN A 424 -8.43 -1.44 -27.89
C ASN A 424 -9.13 -1.38 -26.54
N ASP A 425 -9.39 -0.17 -26.07
CA ASP A 425 -9.81 0.10 -24.72
C ASP A 425 -11.32 0.03 -24.53
N VAL A 426 -11.75 -0.24 -23.30
CA VAL A 426 -13.16 -0.20 -22.88
C VAL A 426 -13.33 0.82 -21.76
N ILE A 427 -13.84 2.00 -22.11
CA ILE A 427 -14.03 3.12 -21.17
C ILE A 427 -15.52 3.28 -20.88
N THR A 428 -15.94 3.04 -19.63
CA THR A 428 -17.35 3.09 -19.21
C THR A 428 -17.61 4.14 -18.12
N LEU A 429 -18.53 5.08 -18.40
CA LEU A 429 -19.01 6.09 -17.46
C LEU A 429 -20.48 5.86 -17.11
N ARG A 430 -20.75 5.46 -15.87
CA ARG A 430 -22.10 5.20 -15.31
C ARG A 430 -22.51 6.23 -14.26
N GLY A 431 -21.56 6.91 -13.63
CA GLY A 431 -21.81 7.92 -12.59
C GLY A 431 -20.56 8.73 -12.25
N GLY A 432 -20.67 9.64 -11.29
CA GLY A 432 -19.56 10.51 -10.88
C GLY A 432 -19.34 11.72 -11.79
N THR A 433 -18.20 12.41 -11.59
CA THR A 433 -17.82 13.61 -12.35
C THR A 433 -16.40 13.48 -12.90
N ILE A 434 -16.21 13.77 -14.19
CA ILE A 434 -14.91 13.94 -14.83
C ILE A 434 -14.83 15.39 -15.29
N ASN A 435 -13.86 16.14 -14.77
CA ASN A 435 -13.77 17.59 -15.00
C ASN A 435 -13.01 17.98 -16.29
N SER A 436 -12.48 16.99 -17.01
CA SER A 436 -11.87 17.17 -18.33
C SER A 436 -12.59 16.30 -19.38
N PHE A 437 -11.87 15.60 -20.26
CA PHE A 437 -12.37 14.79 -21.37
C PHE A 437 -12.24 13.27 -21.13
N LEU A 438 -12.83 12.49 -22.04
CA LEU A 438 -12.61 11.04 -22.20
C LEU A 438 -12.01 10.82 -23.59
N GLU A 439 -10.93 10.07 -23.69
CA GLU A 439 -10.22 9.81 -24.95
C GLU A 439 -9.82 8.33 -25.05
N GLY A 440 -10.11 7.70 -26.20
CA GLY A 440 -9.66 6.35 -26.53
C GLY A 440 -8.15 6.32 -26.81
N ASN A 441 -7.68 7.24 -27.66
CA ASN A 441 -6.32 7.35 -28.21
C ASN A 441 -6.09 6.36 -29.36
N ASP A 442 -5.05 5.52 -29.31
CA ASP A 442 -4.61 4.67 -30.41
C ASP A 442 -5.23 3.27 -30.31
N GLY A 443 -6.25 2.97 -31.11
CA GLY A 443 -6.84 1.63 -31.20
C GLY A 443 -8.31 1.67 -31.59
N ASN A 444 -8.99 0.52 -31.57
CA ASN A 444 -10.43 0.48 -31.87
C ASN A 444 -11.21 0.44 -30.56
N ASP A 445 -11.55 1.62 -30.06
CA ASP A 445 -11.98 1.78 -28.68
C ASP A 445 -13.49 1.67 -28.52
N GLN A 446 -13.91 1.30 -27.31
CA GLN A 446 -15.29 1.25 -26.90
C GLN A 446 -15.55 2.22 -25.75
N ILE A 447 -16.18 3.35 -26.05
CA ILE A 447 -16.54 4.36 -25.06
C ILE A 447 -18.04 4.33 -24.78
N LEU A 448 -18.43 4.00 -23.55
CA LEU A 448 -19.82 3.80 -23.13
C LEU A 448 -20.22 4.79 -22.04
N VAL A 449 -21.03 5.78 -22.38
CA VAL A 449 -21.57 6.77 -21.42
C VAL A 449 -23.05 6.49 -21.16
N SER A 450 -23.38 6.10 -19.94
CA SER A 450 -24.75 5.78 -19.50
C SER A 450 -25.22 6.65 -18.32
N GLY A 451 -24.31 7.40 -17.70
CA GLY A 451 -24.61 8.33 -16.61
C GLY A 451 -23.44 9.29 -16.36
N GLY A 452 -23.42 9.91 -15.18
CA GLY A 452 -22.35 10.84 -14.78
C GLY A 452 -22.39 12.20 -15.46
N VAL A 453 -21.39 13.03 -15.12
CA VAL A 453 -21.14 14.34 -15.72
C VAL A 453 -19.71 14.38 -16.23
N LEU A 454 -19.56 14.65 -17.52
CA LEU A 454 -18.29 14.89 -18.19
C LEU A 454 -18.25 16.36 -18.63
N ALA A 455 -17.26 17.12 -18.19
CA ALA A 455 -17.16 18.54 -18.52
C ALA A 455 -16.68 18.79 -19.95
N GLY A 456 -15.79 17.93 -20.45
CA GLY A 456 -15.13 18.03 -21.75
C GLY A 456 -15.81 17.20 -22.83
N GLU A 457 -15.00 16.79 -23.80
CA GLU A 457 -15.41 15.98 -24.95
C GLU A 457 -15.22 14.49 -24.72
N VAL A 458 -15.84 13.71 -25.59
CA VAL A 458 -15.55 12.29 -25.76
C VAL A 458 -14.93 12.14 -27.15
N THR A 459 -13.74 11.55 -27.26
CA THR A 459 -13.09 11.26 -28.55
C THR A 459 -12.58 9.83 -28.59
N GLY A 460 -12.71 9.16 -29.73
CA GLY A 460 -12.10 7.84 -29.96
C GLY A 460 -10.63 7.97 -30.39
N ASP A 461 -10.32 9.03 -31.13
CA ASP A 461 -9.00 9.35 -31.68
C ASP A 461 -8.58 8.47 -32.86
N VAL A 462 -7.59 7.60 -32.76
CA VAL A 462 -7.04 6.86 -33.91
C VAL A 462 -7.53 5.42 -33.91
N GLY A 463 -8.43 5.09 -34.82
CA GLY A 463 -8.87 3.73 -35.09
C GLY A 463 -10.34 3.70 -35.46
N ASP A 464 -10.93 2.50 -35.54
CA ASP A 464 -12.35 2.33 -35.89
C ASP A 464 -13.17 2.24 -34.59
N ASP A 465 -13.64 3.38 -34.08
CA ASP A 465 -14.17 3.46 -32.72
C ASP A 465 -15.67 3.20 -32.61
N LEU A 466 -16.09 2.76 -31.42
CA LEU A 466 -17.49 2.62 -31.01
C LEU A 466 -17.79 3.49 -29.80
N ILE A 467 -18.56 4.56 -30.01
CA ILE A 467 -18.99 5.47 -28.95
C ILE A 467 -20.51 5.36 -28.76
N VAL A 468 -20.94 5.00 -27.56
CA VAL A 468 -22.36 4.78 -27.24
C VAL A 468 -22.77 5.64 -26.07
N ILE A 469 -23.73 6.54 -26.32
CA ILE A 469 -24.30 7.45 -25.35
C ILE A 469 -25.76 7.07 -25.07
N SER A 470 -26.03 6.59 -23.86
CA SER A 470 -27.35 6.19 -23.40
C SER A 470 -27.88 7.03 -22.24
N GLY A 471 -27.03 7.86 -21.63
CA GLY A 471 -27.37 8.76 -20.53
C GLY A 471 -26.25 9.75 -20.23
N GLY A 472 -26.29 10.38 -19.05
CA GLY A 472 -25.27 11.33 -18.61
C GLY A 472 -25.36 12.72 -19.25
N ALA A 473 -24.41 13.58 -18.88
CA ALA A 473 -24.26 14.92 -19.43
C ALA A 473 -22.81 15.15 -19.88
N ILE A 474 -22.64 15.47 -21.16
CA ILE A 474 -21.36 15.78 -21.81
C ILE A 474 -21.34 17.28 -22.11
N GLY A 475 -20.34 17.97 -21.58
CA GLY A 475 -20.19 19.42 -21.64
C GLY A 475 -19.65 19.93 -22.98
N SER A 476 -19.08 19.06 -23.81
CA SER A 476 -18.57 19.39 -25.15
C SER A 476 -19.16 18.47 -26.22
N SER A 477 -18.42 18.23 -27.31
CA SER A 477 -18.78 17.38 -28.45
C SER A 477 -18.41 15.92 -28.20
N VAL A 478 -18.87 15.07 -29.12
CA VAL A 478 -18.41 13.68 -29.29
C VAL A 478 -17.74 13.58 -30.65
N SER A 479 -16.55 13.00 -30.72
CA SER A 479 -15.78 12.80 -31.95
C SER A 479 -15.41 11.32 -32.07
N GLY A 480 -15.50 10.74 -33.25
CA GLY A 480 -14.85 9.47 -33.57
C GLY A 480 -13.36 9.70 -33.65
N GLY A 481 -12.92 10.36 -34.71
CA GLY A 481 -11.55 10.80 -34.87
C GLY A 481 -11.06 10.42 -36.25
N ALA A 482 -9.97 9.68 -36.31
CA ALA A 482 -9.37 9.14 -37.51
C ALA A 482 -9.65 7.64 -37.63
N GLY A 483 -10.63 7.29 -38.46
CA GLY A 483 -10.88 5.91 -38.85
C GLY A 483 -12.31 5.75 -39.34
N PHE A 484 -12.91 4.60 -39.09
CA PHE A 484 -14.32 4.36 -39.38
C PHE A 484 -15.14 4.31 -38.09
N ASP A 485 -15.69 5.46 -37.70
CA ASP A 485 -16.23 5.60 -36.36
C ASP A 485 -17.75 5.44 -36.30
N ASN A 486 -18.21 4.80 -35.22
CA ASN A 486 -19.62 4.52 -34.96
C ASN A 486 -20.07 5.24 -33.69
N VAL A 487 -20.91 6.26 -33.84
CA VAL A 487 -21.52 6.97 -32.71
C VAL A 487 -23.01 6.65 -32.62
N SER A 488 -23.46 6.11 -31.49
CA SER A 488 -24.88 5.87 -31.19
C SER A 488 -25.36 6.69 -30.00
N VAL A 489 -26.47 7.42 -30.17
CA VAL A 489 -27.10 8.21 -29.11
C VAL A 489 -28.55 7.79 -28.91
N THR A 490 -28.83 7.25 -27.72
CA THR A 490 -30.16 6.76 -27.31
C THR A 490 -30.74 7.56 -26.13
N GLY A 491 -29.93 8.34 -25.41
CA GLY A 491 -30.32 9.16 -24.28
C GLY A 491 -29.23 10.16 -23.88
N GLY A 492 -29.42 10.88 -22.76
CA GLY A 492 -28.43 11.82 -22.23
C GLY A 492 -28.43 13.20 -22.90
N THR A 493 -27.45 14.02 -22.54
CA THR A 493 -27.25 15.38 -23.10
C THR A 493 -25.83 15.55 -23.60
N ILE A 494 -25.68 15.97 -24.85
CA ILE A 494 -24.42 16.41 -25.47
C ILE A 494 -24.58 17.90 -25.77
N THR A 495 -23.75 18.73 -25.14
CA THR A 495 -23.82 20.19 -25.32
C THR A 495 -23.29 20.59 -26.69
N GLY A 496 -22.26 19.90 -27.17
CA GLY A 496 -21.63 20.09 -28.48
C GLY A 496 -22.27 19.28 -29.61
N GLY A 497 -21.49 19.03 -30.66
CA GLY A 497 -21.88 18.27 -31.84
C GLY A 497 -21.43 16.81 -31.78
N ILE A 498 -21.65 16.12 -32.88
CA ILE A 498 -21.11 14.78 -33.15
C ILE A 498 -20.32 14.85 -34.44
N ASP A 499 -19.10 14.32 -34.46
CA ASP A 499 -18.28 14.15 -35.66
C ASP A 499 -17.91 12.68 -35.81
N ALA A 500 -18.47 11.99 -36.81
CA ALA A 500 -18.20 10.56 -37.08
C ALA A 500 -18.73 10.13 -38.45
N GLU A 501 -18.22 9.01 -38.97
CA GLU A 501 -18.62 8.45 -40.26
C GLU A 501 -19.99 7.79 -40.19
N HIS A 502 -20.28 7.03 -39.13
CA HIS A 502 -21.56 6.37 -38.90
C HIS A 502 -22.24 6.90 -37.64
N VAL A 503 -23.43 7.47 -37.79
CA VAL A 503 -24.17 8.07 -36.67
C VAL A 503 -25.57 7.50 -36.58
N HIS A 504 -25.92 6.91 -35.43
CA HIS A 504 -27.28 6.46 -35.10
C HIS A 504 -27.88 7.30 -33.98
N LEU A 505 -28.98 8.00 -34.27
CA LEU A 505 -29.70 8.83 -33.31
C LEU A 505 -31.11 8.27 -33.09
N SER A 506 -31.41 7.86 -31.87
CA SER A 506 -32.77 7.47 -31.46
C SER A 506 -33.32 8.30 -30.30
N GLY A 507 -32.45 8.96 -29.53
CA GLY A 507 -32.86 9.73 -28.36
C GLY A 507 -31.83 10.75 -27.89
N GLY A 508 -32.10 11.38 -26.74
CA GLY A 508 -31.20 12.34 -26.10
C GLY A 508 -31.27 13.78 -26.64
N THR A 509 -30.51 14.69 -26.02
CA THR A 509 -30.39 16.08 -26.45
C THR A 509 -29.02 16.35 -27.05
N ILE A 510 -28.97 16.93 -28.25
CA ILE A 510 -27.72 17.29 -28.94
C ILE A 510 -27.76 18.78 -29.30
N GLY A 511 -26.78 19.53 -28.78
CA GLY A 511 -26.73 20.99 -28.92
C GLY A 511 -26.10 21.48 -30.22
N GLY A 512 -25.24 20.68 -30.85
CA GLY A 512 -24.41 21.06 -31.99
C GLY A 512 -24.76 20.37 -33.32
N ASN A 513 -23.83 20.47 -34.27
CA ASN A 513 -23.96 19.90 -35.60
C ASN A 513 -23.58 18.42 -35.62
N ILE A 514 -24.03 17.71 -36.65
CA ILE A 514 -23.64 16.34 -36.93
C ILE A 514 -22.78 16.35 -38.19
N THR A 515 -21.49 16.11 -38.04
CA THR A 515 -20.47 16.24 -39.08
C THR A 515 -19.75 14.91 -39.31
N GLY A 516 -18.73 14.89 -40.18
CA GLY A 516 -17.93 13.68 -40.45
C GLY A 516 -18.60 12.65 -41.36
N LEU A 517 -19.93 12.72 -41.52
CA LEU A 517 -20.73 11.67 -42.14
C LEU A 517 -20.15 11.15 -43.47
N GLY A 518 -19.84 9.86 -43.47
CA GLY A 518 -19.32 9.15 -44.63
C GLY A 518 -20.45 8.68 -45.56
N PRO A 519 -20.11 7.95 -46.64
CA PRO A 519 -21.10 7.18 -47.39
C PRO A 519 -21.78 6.09 -46.54
N ASP A 520 -21.09 5.69 -45.48
CA ASP A 520 -21.60 4.88 -44.39
C ASP A 520 -22.52 5.73 -43.49
N THR A 521 -23.60 5.15 -42.99
CA THR A 521 -24.91 5.82 -42.93
C THR A 521 -25.16 6.71 -41.70
N LEU A 522 -25.95 7.79 -41.89
CA LEU A 522 -26.73 8.45 -40.83
C LEU A 522 -28.09 7.74 -40.66
N VAL A 523 -28.38 7.22 -39.47
CA VAL A 523 -29.67 6.63 -39.12
C VAL A 523 -30.34 7.45 -38.03
N ILE A 524 -31.57 7.89 -38.27
CA ILE A 524 -32.41 8.54 -37.27
C ILE A 524 -33.73 7.78 -37.15
N ASP A 525 -34.01 7.24 -35.97
CA ASP A 525 -35.26 6.54 -35.71
C ASP A 525 -35.74 6.77 -34.27
N GLY A 526 -36.69 5.96 -33.81
CA GLY A 526 -37.10 5.92 -32.41
C GLY A 526 -36.86 4.56 -31.77
N ILE A 527 -36.01 3.73 -32.35
CA ILE A 527 -35.76 2.36 -31.88
C ILE A 527 -34.76 2.44 -30.73
N GLY A 528 -35.14 1.91 -29.57
CA GLY A 528 -34.24 1.87 -28.41
C GLY A 528 -34.09 3.21 -27.68
N ALA A 529 -34.86 4.23 -28.04
CA ALA A 529 -34.83 5.54 -27.41
C ALA A 529 -35.11 5.46 -25.89
N VAL A 530 -34.19 5.98 -25.08
CA VAL A 530 -34.36 6.19 -23.64
C VAL A 530 -35.11 7.50 -23.40
N ASP A 531 -34.74 8.55 -24.13
CA ASP A 531 -35.36 9.88 -24.14
C ASP A 531 -35.76 10.29 -25.56
N PRO A 532 -36.74 11.19 -25.77
CA PRO A 532 -37.05 11.74 -27.10
C PRO A 532 -35.85 12.48 -27.69
N LEU A 533 -35.53 12.21 -28.96
CA LEU A 533 -34.47 12.93 -29.68
C LEU A 533 -34.78 14.42 -29.77
N ASN A 534 -33.84 15.26 -29.34
CA ASN A 534 -33.99 16.69 -29.22
C ASN A 534 -32.74 17.41 -29.75
N LEU A 535 -32.81 17.85 -31.00
CA LEU A 535 -31.73 18.60 -31.66
C LEU A 535 -31.89 20.11 -31.47
N SER A 536 -30.82 20.89 -31.55
CA SER A 536 -30.92 22.37 -31.66
C SER A 536 -31.68 22.82 -32.93
N ASP A 537 -32.16 24.07 -32.95
CA ASP A 537 -32.70 24.65 -34.19
C ASP A 537 -31.55 25.00 -35.15
N GLY A 538 -31.69 24.66 -36.42
CA GLY A 538 -30.74 24.98 -37.47
C GLY A 538 -29.56 24.01 -37.57
N VAL A 539 -29.62 22.85 -36.90
CA VAL A 539 -28.56 21.83 -36.92
C VAL A 539 -28.16 21.50 -38.35
N LEU A 540 -26.84 21.53 -38.60
CA LEU A 540 -26.23 21.09 -39.84
C LEU A 540 -25.90 19.61 -39.74
N PHE A 541 -26.35 18.85 -40.73
CA PHE A 541 -25.82 17.54 -41.07
C PHE A 541 -24.86 17.71 -42.25
N SER A 542 -23.61 17.29 -42.09
CA SER A 542 -22.60 17.43 -43.14
C SER A 542 -21.73 16.19 -43.30
N GLY A 543 -21.39 15.86 -44.54
CA GLY A 543 -20.54 14.72 -44.85
C GLY A 543 -19.96 14.77 -46.25
N THR A 544 -19.31 13.68 -46.66
CA THR A 544 -18.79 13.49 -48.03
C THR A 544 -19.42 12.25 -48.66
N GLY A 545 -20.31 12.45 -49.63
CA GLY A 545 -21.04 11.34 -50.26
C GLY A 545 -22.05 10.69 -49.32
N ALA A 546 -22.56 11.46 -48.35
CA ALA A 546 -23.29 10.93 -47.21
C ALA A 546 -24.65 10.34 -47.59
N ASN A 547 -25.02 9.26 -46.88
CA ASN A 547 -26.34 8.64 -47.00
C ASN A 547 -27.07 8.72 -45.67
N GLY A 548 -28.32 9.18 -45.69
CA GLY A 548 -29.14 9.34 -44.48
C GLY A 548 -30.52 8.72 -44.59
N THR A 549 -31.00 8.16 -43.49
CA THR A 549 -32.38 7.68 -43.35
C THR A 549 -33.01 8.20 -42.06
N ILE A 550 -34.24 8.69 -42.16
CA ILE A 550 -35.06 9.03 -40.99
C ILE A 550 -36.39 8.25 -41.03
N THR A 551 -36.71 7.56 -39.94
CA THR A 551 -37.93 6.75 -39.84
C THR A 551 -38.72 7.02 -38.56
N GLY A 552 -39.99 7.41 -38.70
CA GLY A 552 -40.90 7.58 -37.57
C GLY A 552 -40.59 8.75 -36.62
N THR A 553 -39.76 9.72 -37.02
CA THR A 553 -39.27 10.78 -36.13
C THR A 553 -39.70 12.18 -36.60
N ASP A 554 -40.09 13.04 -35.66
CA ASP A 554 -40.42 14.45 -35.92
C ASP A 554 -39.26 15.37 -35.53
N LEU A 555 -38.36 15.66 -36.48
CA LEU A 555 -37.28 16.63 -36.26
C LEU A 555 -37.76 18.08 -36.34
N ALA A 556 -38.97 18.33 -36.84
CA ALA A 556 -39.54 19.67 -36.88
C ALA A 556 -40.28 20.06 -35.60
N ALA A 557 -40.31 19.16 -34.60
CA ALA A 557 -40.96 19.38 -33.32
C ALA A 557 -40.49 20.71 -32.70
N GLY A 558 -41.45 21.51 -32.23
CA GLY A 558 -41.16 22.86 -31.69
C GLY A 558 -40.77 23.90 -32.74
N GLY A 559 -40.91 23.60 -34.04
CA GLY A 559 -40.58 24.52 -35.14
C GLY A 559 -39.11 24.52 -35.54
N LYS A 560 -38.35 23.55 -35.05
CA LYS A 560 -36.91 23.39 -35.28
C LYS A 560 -36.63 23.00 -36.72
N SER A 561 -35.51 23.46 -37.25
CA SER A 561 -35.08 23.27 -38.62
C SER A 561 -33.75 22.55 -38.72
N GLN A 562 -33.52 21.92 -39.87
CA GLN A 562 -32.32 21.15 -40.20
C GLN A 562 -31.74 21.68 -41.52
N ASN A 563 -30.42 21.56 -41.66
CA ASN A 563 -29.68 21.89 -42.87
C ASN A 563 -28.78 20.72 -43.27
N PHE A 564 -28.56 20.52 -44.56
CA PHE A 564 -27.81 19.38 -45.08
C PHE A 564 -26.74 19.83 -46.08
N THR A 565 -25.58 19.18 -46.07
CA THR A 565 -24.53 19.36 -47.09
C THR A 565 -23.78 18.06 -47.36
N GLY A 566 -23.43 17.82 -48.63
CA GLY A 566 -22.60 16.68 -49.03
C GLY A 566 -23.29 15.32 -49.01
N PHE A 567 -24.63 15.28 -49.08
CA PHE A 567 -25.40 14.04 -49.13
C PHE A 567 -25.64 13.58 -50.57
N ASP A 568 -25.37 12.31 -50.84
CA ASP A 568 -25.77 11.64 -52.09
C ASP A 568 -27.24 11.22 -52.04
N ASN A 569 -27.68 10.68 -50.90
CA ASN A 569 -29.06 10.23 -50.72
C ASN A 569 -29.55 10.58 -49.30
N PHE A 570 -30.77 11.07 -49.21
CA PHE A 570 -31.47 11.23 -47.93
C PHE A 570 -32.91 10.73 -48.07
N SER A 571 -33.29 9.74 -47.25
CA SER A 571 -34.64 9.17 -47.23
C SER A 571 -35.37 9.53 -45.96
N SER A 572 -36.65 9.86 -46.08
CA SER A 572 -37.54 10.15 -44.96
C SER A 572 -38.81 9.33 -45.06
N ASP A 573 -39.10 8.50 -44.06
CA ASP A 573 -40.27 7.64 -44.00
C ASP A 573 -41.08 7.89 -42.72
N ASN A 574 -42.38 8.18 -42.86
CA ASN A 574 -43.28 8.52 -41.74
C ASN A 574 -42.68 9.56 -40.77
N SER A 575 -41.94 10.53 -41.30
CA SER A 575 -41.11 11.46 -40.51
C SER A 575 -41.37 12.91 -40.89
N THR A 576 -41.05 13.84 -40.00
CA THR A 576 -41.26 15.27 -40.25
C THR A 576 -39.93 16.02 -40.21
N LEU A 577 -39.68 16.79 -41.27
CA LEU A 577 -38.48 17.59 -41.47
C LEU A 577 -38.86 19.06 -41.68
N ARG A 578 -37.94 19.97 -41.38
CA ARG A 578 -38.10 21.39 -41.69
C ARG A 578 -36.79 22.00 -42.13
N PHE A 579 -36.75 22.56 -43.33
CA PHE A 579 -35.58 23.30 -43.80
C PHE A 579 -35.67 24.78 -43.40
N SER A 580 -34.53 25.33 -42.96
CA SER A 580 -34.42 26.73 -42.54
C SER A 580 -34.44 27.72 -43.71
N GLY A 581 -34.17 27.24 -44.94
CA GLY A 581 -33.98 27.99 -46.16
C GLY A 581 -32.62 27.69 -46.80
N GLY A 582 -32.24 28.42 -47.86
CA GLY A 582 -30.90 28.34 -48.44
C GLY A 582 -30.64 27.10 -49.30
N THR A 583 -29.37 26.79 -49.54
CA THR A 583 -28.98 25.61 -50.33
C THR A 583 -28.95 24.39 -49.42
N GLN A 584 -29.68 23.35 -49.81
CA GLN A 584 -29.65 22.05 -49.14
C GLN A 584 -28.86 21.10 -50.04
N GLY A 585 -27.66 20.73 -49.61
CA GLY A 585 -26.73 19.89 -50.36
C GLY A 585 -27.08 18.41 -50.27
N ILE A 586 -28.29 18.07 -50.74
CA ILE A 586 -28.77 16.70 -50.90
C ILE A 586 -28.96 16.46 -52.40
N ASN A 587 -28.27 15.46 -52.96
CA ASN A 587 -28.40 15.10 -54.37
C ASN A 587 -29.75 14.41 -54.65
N HIS A 588 -30.13 13.43 -53.84
CA HIS A 588 -31.42 12.74 -53.96
C HIS A 588 -32.20 12.75 -52.63
N LEU A 589 -33.29 13.51 -52.58
CA LEU A 589 -34.21 13.52 -51.44
C LEU A 589 -35.44 12.64 -51.72
N ASN A 590 -35.56 11.54 -50.99
CA ASN A 590 -36.69 10.62 -51.07
C ASN A 590 -37.66 10.87 -49.91
N LEU A 591 -38.87 11.35 -50.22
CA LEU A 591 -39.95 11.50 -49.24
C LEU A 591 -40.92 10.33 -49.39
N GLY A 592 -40.81 9.36 -48.50
CA GLY A 592 -41.67 8.20 -48.44
C GLY A 592 -43.03 8.47 -47.80
N SER A 593 -43.80 7.39 -47.60
CA SER A 593 -45.19 7.49 -47.16
C SER A 593 -45.28 8.07 -45.74
N GLY A 594 -46.19 9.03 -45.54
CA GLY A 594 -46.42 9.66 -44.24
C GLY A 594 -45.42 10.75 -43.87
N SER A 595 -44.41 11.01 -44.72
CA SER A 595 -43.41 12.04 -44.44
C SER A 595 -43.91 13.44 -44.77
N THR A 596 -43.49 14.42 -43.98
CA THR A 596 -43.82 15.83 -44.14
C THR A 596 -42.55 16.67 -44.18
N LEU A 597 -42.40 17.49 -45.22
CA LEU A 597 -41.30 18.47 -45.32
C LEU A 597 -41.87 19.90 -45.25
N PHE A 598 -41.45 20.64 -44.24
CA PHE A 598 -41.68 22.08 -44.15
C PHE A 598 -40.52 22.85 -44.77
N ILE A 599 -40.83 23.86 -45.57
CA ILE A 599 -39.84 24.75 -46.15
C ILE A 599 -40.12 26.16 -45.65
N ASN A 600 -39.13 26.78 -45.01
CA ASN A 600 -39.17 28.20 -44.68
C ASN A 600 -38.30 28.99 -45.65
N GLY A 601 -38.86 30.02 -46.28
CA GLY A 601 -38.14 30.83 -47.28
C GLY A 601 -37.88 30.10 -48.60
N ASN A 602 -36.85 30.52 -49.33
CA ASN A 602 -36.44 29.91 -50.58
C ASN A 602 -35.40 28.82 -50.30
N VAL A 603 -35.64 27.62 -50.83
CA VAL A 603 -34.69 26.49 -50.80
C VAL A 603 -34.20 26.20 -52.20
N THR A 604 -32.90 25.99 -52.32
CA THR A 604 -32.24 25.50 -53.54
C THR A 604 -31.77 24.08 -53.30
N MET A 605 -32.26 23.12 -54.10
CA MET A 605 -31.75 21.75 -54.16
C MET A 605 -30.88 21.67 -55.43
N PRO A 606 -29.56 21.40 -55.33
CA PRO A 606 -28.68 21.38 -56.49
C PRO A 606 -28.75 20.07 -57.29
N GLY A 607 -29.29 18.99 -56.69
CA GLY A 607 -29.49 17.67 -57.31
C GLY A 607 -30.87 17.47 -57.91
#